data_AF-S0JMP4-F1
#
_entry.id   AF-S0JMP4-F1
#
_cell.length_a   1.000
_cell.length_b   1.000
_cell.length_c   1.000
_cell.angle_alpha   90.00
_cell.angle_beta   90.00
_cell.angle_gamma   90.00
#
_symmetry.space_group_name_H-M   'P 1'
#
loop_
_entity.id
_entity.type
_entity.pdbx_description
1 polymer ?
#
loop_
_entity_poly.entity_id
_entity_poly.type
_entity_poly.pdbx_seq_one_letter_code
_entity_poly.pdbx_strand_id
1 'polypeptide(L)'
;MAMTLFLLLTNSVIRSFSWINILGKNGVINNFLVSLGIIEQPLSLLYTEFSIIIGSVYLFLPTMIMTLVGVMENIEGEMLEAAETLGASPFIAFVKIVLPLSVPGAIVGSILVFTGTLTAYTTPQLLGGIKKCC
;
A
#
# COMPACT_ATOMS: atom_id res chain seq x y z
N MET A 1 -3.00 11.18 -10.34
CA MET A 1 -1.66 10.68 -10.73
C MET A 1 -0.48 11.41 -10.05
N ALA A 2 -0.46 12.74 -9.94
CA ALA A 2 0.72 13.45 -9.41
C ALA A 2 1.16 13.00 -7.99
N MET A 3 0.19 12.72 -7.10
CA MET A 3 0.48 12.31 -5.72
C MET A 3 1.09 10.90 -5.61
N THR A 4 0.72 9.97 -6.50
CA THR A 4 1.31 8.61 -6.55
C THR A 4 2.69 8.61 -7.20
N LEU A 5 2.96 9.54 -8.12
CA LEU A 5 4.29 9.72 -8.71
C LEU A 5 5.32 10.18 -7.68
N PHE A 6 4.94 11.07 -6.76
CA PHE A 6 5.82 11.49 -5.66
C PHE A 6 6.25 10.31 -4.78
N LEU A 7 5.31 9.39 -4.52
CA LEU A 7 5.54 8.12 -3.85
C LEU A 7 6.33 7.11 -4.68
N LEU A 8 6.62 7.34 -5.96
CA LEU A 8 7.52 6.51 -6.75
C LEU A 8 8.94 7.08 -6.75
N LEU A 9 9.05 8.41 -6.77
CA LEU A 9 10.32 9.14 -6.95
C LEU A 9 11.20 9.18 -5.69
N THR A 10 10.66 8.90 -4.51
CA THR A 10 11.45 8.88 -3.26
C THR A 10 12.38 7.67 -3.21
N ASN A 11 13.64 7.82 -2.83
CA ASN A 11 14.59 6.70 -2.70
C ASN A 11 14.12 5.65 -1.67
N SER A 12 14.26 4.36 -2.00
CA SER A 12 13.82 3.24 -1.14
C SER A 12 14.51 3.22 0.23
N VAL A 13 15.80 3.57 0.28
CA VAL A 13 16.59 3.62 1.52
C VAL A 13 16.07 4.70 2.47
N ILE A 14 15.76 5.89 1.95
CA ILE A 14 15.21 6.99 2.74
C ILE A 14 13.88 6.56 3.37
N ARG A 15 13.01 5.88 2.60
CA ARG A 15 11.73 5.36 3.11
C ARG A 15 11.92 4.35 4.23
N SER A 16 12.88 3.44 4.09
CA SER A 16 13.20 2.47 5.14
C SER A 16 13.65 3.18 6.43
N PHE A 17 14.49 4.21 6.33
CA PHE A 17 14.89 5.02 7.50
C PHE A 17 13.72 5.80 8.12
N SER A 18 12.79 6.30 7.31
CA SER A 18 11.56 6.92 7.81
C SER A 18 10.73 5.91 8.61
N TRP A 19 10.54 4.70 8.07
CA TRP A 19 9.80 3.64 8.77
C TRP A 19 10.50 3.15 10.05
N ILE A 20 11.83 3.10 10.07
CA ILE A 20 12.62 2.82 11.29
C ILE A 20 12.30 3.84 12.39
N ASN A 21 12.27 5.13 12.06
CA ASN A 21 11.93 6.18 13.02
C ASN A 21 10.47 6.13 13.47
N ILE A 22 9.55 5.76 12.59
CA ILE A 22 8.11 5.69 12.90
C ILE A 22 7.77 4.47 13.78
N LEU A 23 8.33 3.30 13.46
CA LEU A 23 8.03 2.01 14.09
C LEU A 23 8.96 1.64 15.25
N GLY A 24 10.02 2.42 15.48
CA GLY A 24 10.94 2.21 16.60
C GLY A 24 10.23 2.28 17.96
N LYS A 25 10.88 1.75 19.01
CA LYS A 25 10.34 1.80 20.38
C LYS A 25 10.06 3.23 20.87
N ASN A 26 10.94 4.17 20.56
CA ASN A 26 10.74 5.60 20.84
C ASN A 26 10.20 6.36 19.62
N GLY A 27 9.58 5.64 18.68
CA GLY A 27 9.09 6.17 17.42
C GLY A 27 7.73 6.84 17.54
N VAL A 28 7.32 7.49 16.45
CA VAL A 28 6.07 8.29 16.39
C VAL A 28 4.85 7.48 16.81
N ILE A 29 4.72 6.23 16.33
CA ILE A 29 3.54 5.39 16.63
C ILE A 29 3.46 5.04 18.11
N ASN A 30 4.57 4.58 18.70
CA ASN A 30 4.60 4.22 20.11
C ASN A 30 4.36 5.43 21.01
N ASN A 31 5.00 6.57 20.73
CA ASN A 31 4.80 7.80 21.51
C ASN A 31 3.35 8.29 21.41
N PHE A 32 2.74 8.20 20.23
CA PHE A 32 1.34 8.57 20.03
C PHE A 32 0.39 7.64 20.80
N LEU A 33 0.58 6.33 20.73
CA LEU A 33 -0.25 5.34 21.44
C LEU A 33 -0.12 5.45 22.96
N VAL A 34 1.09 5.72 23.48
CA VAL A 34 1.32 5.98 24.91
C VAL A 34 0.67 7.29 25.32
N SER A 35 0.78 8.36 24.53
CA SER A 35 0.16 9.66 24.84
C SER A 35 -1.38 9.60 24.89
N LEU A 36 -1.99 8.70 24.13
CA LEU A 36 -3.43 8.44 24.15
C LEU A 36 -3.87 7.51 25.30
N GLY A 37 -2.93 6.93 26.05
CA GLY A 37 -3.22 5.97 27.13
C GLY A 37 -3.72 4.61 26.63
N ILE A 38 -3.55 4.29 25.33
CA ILE A 38 -3.99 3.02 24.75
C ILE A 38 -3.04 1.88 25.14
N ILE A 39 -1.74 2.18 25.29
CA ILE A 39 -0.71 1.23 25.69
C ILE A 39 0.12 1.79 26.85
N GLU A 40 0.49 0.93 27.79
CA GLU A 40 1.34 1.30 28.94
C GLU A 40 2.85 1.21 28.61
N GLN A 41 3.21 0.37 27.65
CA GLN A 41 4.60 0.06 27.30
C GLN A 41 4.79 0.09 25.77
N PRO A 42 5.94 0.58 25.25
CA PRO A 42 6.19 0.61 23.82
C PRO A 42 6.21 -0.78 23.17
N LEU A 43 5.48 -0.94 22.07
CA LEU A 43 5.45 -2.17 21.30
C LEU A 43 6.72 -2.32 20.46
N SER A 44 7.22 -3.56 20.36
CA SER A 44 8.34 -3.90 19.48
C SER A 44 7.83 -4.13 18.05
N LEU A 45 7.50 -3.05 17.35
CA LEU A 45 6.98 -3.10 15.97
C LEU A 45 8.12 -3.23 14.94
N LEU A 46 9.25 -2.58 15.18
CA LEU A 46 10.44 -2.67 14.33
C LEU A 46 11.13 -4.04 14.46
N TYR A 47 11.75 -4.54 13.39
CA TYR A 47 12.40 -5.85 13.31
C TYR A 47 11.43 -7.03 13.44
N THR A 48 10.19 -6.82 13.02
CA THR A 48 9.14 -7.84 12.97
C THR A 48 8.60 -8.00 11.55
N GLU A 49 7.90 -9.10 11.30
CA GLU A 49 7.18 -9.31 10.04
C GLU A 49 6.21 -8.16 9.74
N PHE A 50 5.57 -7.59 10.77
CA PHE A 50 4.68 -6.43 10.63
C PHE A 50 5.39 -5.24 9.98
N SER A 51 6.60 -4.90 10.44
CA SER A 51 7.38 -3.80 9.84
C SER A 51 7.75 -4.05 8.38
N ILE A 52 8.02 -5.30 8.02
CA ILE A 52 8.30 -5.71 6.64
C ILE A 52 7.03 -5.54 5.78
N ILE A 53 5.88 -6.01 6.25
CA ILE A 53 4.60 -5.90 5.53
C ILE A 53 4.27 -4.43 5.27
N ILE A 54 4.33 -3.58 6.30
CA ILE A 54 4.05 -2.14 6.17
C ILE A 54 4.99 -1.48 5.15
N GLY A 55 6.29 -1.77 5.22
CA GLY A 55 7.29 -1.23 4.30
C GLY A 55 7.05 -1.68 2.85
N SER A 56 6.75 -2.96 2.65
CA SER A 56 6.46 -3.53 1.34
C SER A 56 5.16 -3.00 0.75
N VAL A 57 4.09 -2.88 1.54
CA VAL A 57 2.83 -2.26 1.12
C VAL A 57 3.09 -0.84 0.66
N TYR A 58 3.79 -0.02 1.45
CA TYR A 58 4.11 1.36 1.08
C TYR A 58 4.95 1.45 -0.21
N LEU A 59 5.86 0.50 -0.42
CA LEU A 59 6.73 0.47 -1.61
C LEU A 59 5.94 0.16 -2.89
N PHE A 60 4.98 -0.77 -2.83
CA PHE A 60 4.29 -1.29 -4.02
C PHE A 60 2.88 -0.76 -4.23
N LEU A 61 2.29 -0.08 -3.24
CA LEU A 61 0.99 0.56 -3.35
C LEU A 61 0.89 1.50 -4.57
N PRO A 62 1.90 2.35 -4.89
CA PRO A 62 1.81 3.23 -6.06
C PRO A 62 1.73 2.46 -7.37
N THR A 63 2.49 1.35 -7.48
CA THR A 63 2.50 0.48 -8.65
C THR A 63 1.13 -0.15 -8.87
N MET A 64 0.51 -0.68 -7.81
CA MET A 64 -0.84 -1.25 -7.88
C MET A 64 -1.89 -0.21 -8.28
N ILE A 65 -1.80 1.00 -7.73
CA ILE A 65 -2.72 2.09 -8.08
C ILE A 65 -2.54 2.48 -9.54
N MET A 66 -1.31 2.58 -10.06
CA MET A 66 -1.08 2.88 -11.47
C MET A 66 -1.70 1.83 -12.40
N THR A 67 -1.56 0.56 -12.08
CA THR A 67 -2.13 -0.52 -12.90
C THR A 67 -3.66 -0.51 -12.89
N LEU A 68 -4.27 -0.20 -11.75
CA LEU A 68 -5.73 -0.10 -11.64
C LEU A 68 -6.26 1.14 -12.36
N VAL A 69 -5.63 2.30 -12.18
CA VAL A 69 -6.04 3.54 -12.85
C VAL A 69 -5.93 3.38 -14.36
N GLY A 70 -4.86 2.77 -14.88
CA GLY A 70 -4.72 2.52 -16.31
C GLY A 70 -5.86 1.66 -16.88
N VAL A 71 -6.36 0.66 -16.15
CA VAL A 71 -7.52 -0.13 -16.61
C VAL A 71 -8.83 0.63 -16.44
N MET A 72 -9.01 1.37 -15.34
CA MET A 72 -10.22 2.16 -15.12
C MET A 72 -10.40 3.31 -16.10
N GLU A 73 -9.31 3.93 -16.58
CA GLU A 73 -9.37 4.96 -17.63
C GLU A 73 -9.86 4.42 -18.98
N ASN A 74 -9.81 3.09 -19.19
CA ASN A 74 -10.37 2.43 -20.37
C ASN A 74 -11.85 2.07 -20.23
N ILE A 75 -12.47 2.27 -19.06
CA ILE A 75 -13.90 2.02 -18.86
C ILE A 75 -14.67 3.19 -19.47
N GLU A 76 -15.47 2.91 -20.50
CA GLU A 76 -16.27 3.91 -21.21
C GLU A 76 -17.28 4.60 -20.27
N GLY A 77 -17.31 5.94 -20.30
CA GLY A 77 -18.20 6.75 -19.47
C GLY A 77 -19.70 6.48 -19.72
N GLU A 78 -20.05 6.02 -20.93
CA GLU A 78 -21.43 5.70 -21.32
C GLU A 78 -22.04 4.59 -20.43
N MET A 79 -21.24 3.65 -19.95
CA MET A 79 -21.72 2.60 -19.03
C MET A 79 -22.12 3.17 -17.65
N LEU A 80 -21.42 4.19 -17.18
CA LEU A 80 -21.73 4.87 -15.92
C LEU A 80 -22.97 5.76 -16.06
N GLU A 81 -23.08 6.50 -17.16
CA GLU A 81 -24.25 7.35 -17.46
C GLU A 81 -25.53 6.52 -17.66
N ALA A 82 -25.43 5.35 -18.30
CA ALA A 82 -26.54 4.41 -18.44
C ALA A 82 -27.00 3.86 -17.08
N ALA A 83 -26.05 3.51 -16.21
CA ALA A 83 -26.36 3.02 -14.86
C ALA A 83 -27.07 4.09 -14.02
N GLU A 84 -26.64 5.35 -14.11
CA GLU A 84 -27.29 6.47 -13.44
C GLU A 84 -28.71 6.71 -13.97
N THR A 85 -28.90 6.63 -15.30
CA THR A 85 -30.23 6.75 -15.93
C THR A 85 -31.19 5.64 -15.50
N LEU A 86 -30.66 4.44 -15.23
CA LEU A 86 -31.41 3.30 -14.68
C LEU A 86 -31.69 3.41 -13.16
N GLY A 87 -31.29 4.52 -12.52
CA GLY A 87 -31.50 4.78 -11.10
C GLY A 87 -30.53 4.03 -10.17
N ALA A 88 -29.41 3.52 -10.69
CA ALA A 88 -28.39 2.89 -9.87
C ALA A 88 -27.66 3.93 -9.02
N SER A 89 -27.46 3.65 -7.73
CA SER A 89 -26.61 4.49 -6.88
C SER A 89 -25.13 4.32 -7.28
N PRO A 90 -24.26 5.32 -7.03
CA PRO A 90 -22.84 5.25 -7.37
C PRO A 90 -22.13 4.02 -6.78
N PHE A 91 -22.57 3.54 -5.61
CA PHE A 91 -22.06 2.33 -5.00
C PHE A 91 -22.44 1.07 -5.79
N ILE A 92 -23.68 0.99 -6.27
CA ILE A 92 -24.15 -0.13 -7.11
C ILE A 92 -23.40 -0.13 -8.44
N ALA A 93 -23.23 1.03 -9.06
CA ALA A 93 -22.46 1.17 -10.30
C ALA A 93 -21.00 0.75 -10.11
N PHE A 94 -20.36 1.16 -9.00
CA PHE A 94 -19.01 0.73 -8.67
C PHE A 94 -18.90 -0.80 -8.53
N VAL A 95 -19.76 -1.43 -7.72
CA VAL A 95 -19.66 -2.87 -7.44
C VAL A 95 -20.02 -3.72 -8.66
N LYS A 96 -21.01 -3.31 -9.47
CA LYS A 96 -21.49 -4.11 -10.61
C LYS A 96 -20.76 -3.87 -11.91
N ILE A 97 -20.14 -2.70 -12.09
CA ILE A 97 -19.51 -2.31 -13.36
C ILE A 97 -18.01 -2.12 -13.14
N VAL A 98 -17.63 -1.15 -12.31
CA VAL A 98 -16.23 -0.75 -12.17
C VAL A 98 -15.38 -1.88 -11.58
N LEU A 99 -15.83 -2.51 -10.49
CA LEU A 99 -15.10 -3.57 -9.80
C LEU A 99 -14.81 -4.78 -10.70
N PRO A 100 -15.80 -5.43 -11.36
CA PRO A 100 -15.53 -6.58 -12.24
C PRO A 100 -14.68 -6.20 -13.46
N LEU A 101 -14.89 -5.03 -14.06
CA LEU A 101 -14.06 -4.56 -15.19
C LEU A 101 -12.62 -4.22 -14.76
N SER A 102 -12.40 -3.90 -13.48
CA SER A 102 -11.06 -3.64 -12.93
C SER A 102 -10.32 -4.92 -12.52
N VAL A 103 -10.98 -6.09 -12.46
CA VAL A 103 -10.35 -7.36 -12.04
C VAL A 103 -9.13 -7.73 -12.90
N PRO A 104 -9.15 -7.64 -14.25
CA PRO A 104 -7.97 -7.90 -15.06
C PRO A 104 -6.79 -6.99 -14.69
N GLY A 105 -7.07 -5.71 -14.40
CA GLY A 105 -6.08 -4.75 -13.93
C GLY A 105 -5.52 -5.12 -12.55
N ALA A 106 -6.36 -5.59 -11.65
CA ALA A 106 -5.95 -6.06 -10.33
C ALA A 106 -5.04 -7.30 -10.42
N ILE A 107 -5.31 -8.22 -11.36
CA ILE A 107 -4.47 -9.41 -11.59
C ILE A 107 -3.08 -8.99 -12.09
N VAL A 108 -3.03 -8.14 -13.12
CA VAL A 108 -1.75 -7.64 -13.68
C VAL A 108 -0.96 -6.87 -12.62
N GLY A 109 -1.63 -5.99 -11.88
CA GLY A 109 -1.04 -5.25 -10.77
C GLY A 109 -0.48 -6.17 -9.69
N SER A 110 -1.24 -7.19 -9.29
CA SER A 110 -0.81 -8.17 -8.29
C SER A 110 0.43 -8.94 -8.72
N ILE A 111 0.52 -9.34 -10.00
CA ILE A 111 1.70 -10.01 -10.55
C ILE A 111 2.92 -9.09 -10.47
N LEU A 112 2.78 -7.83 -10.90
CA LEU A 112 3.87 -6.85 -10.86
C LEU A 112 4.36 -6.57 -9.43
N VAL A 113 3.42 -6.42 -8.49
CA VAL A 113 3.73 -6.23 -7.07
C VAL A 113 4.42 -7.47 -6.49
N PHE A 114 3.95 -8.66 -6.82
CA PHE A 114 4.54 -9.92 -6.38
C PHE A 114 5.98 -10.07 -6.87
N THR A 115 6.20 -9.93 -8.19
CA THR A 115 7.54 -9.97 -8.79
C THR A 115 8.44 -8.88 -8.21
N GLY A 116 7.92 -7.67 -8.03
CA GLY A 116 8.65 -6.58 -7.39
C GLY A 116 9.09 -6.93 -5.97
N THR A 117 8.20 -7.51 -5.17
CA THR A 117 8.49 -7.87 -3.77
C THR A 117 9.62 -8.90 -3.67
N LEU A 118 9.69 -9.86 -4.60
CA LEU A 118 10.78 -10.83 -4.66
C LEU A 118 12.16 -10.19 -4.88
N THR A 119 12.21 -9.05 -5.58
CA THR A 119 13.45 -8.32 -5.87
C THR A 119 13.81 -7.27 -4.81
N ALA A 120 12.85 -6.86 -3.99
CA ALA A 120 13.02 -5.81 -2.98
C ALA A 120 13.62 -6.35 -1.66
N TYR A 121 14.78 -6.99 -1.71
CA TYR A 121 15.45 -7.56 -0.51
C TYR A 121 15.97 -6.50 0.47
N THR A 122 16.17 -5.26 0.04
CA THR A 122 16.69 -4.17 0.88
C THR A 122 15.71 -3.76 1.98
N THR A 123 14.42 -3.66 1.67
CA THR A 123 13.35 -3.32 2.61
C THR A 123 13.25 -4.32 3.79
N PRO A 124 13.11 -5.64 3.58
CA PRO A 124 13.08 -6.61 4.66
C PRO A 124 14.41 -6.69 5.42
N GLN A 125 15.55 -6.47 4.77
CA GLN A 125 16.84 -6.43 5.45
C GLN A 125 16.95 -5.25 6.44
N LEU A 126 16.44 -4.08 6.06
CA LEU A 126 16.47 -2.87 6.90
C LEU A 126 15.39 -2.88 7.98
N LEU A 127 14.15 -3.29 7.65
CA LEU A 127 13.00 -3.24 8.55
C LEU A 127 12.84 -4.50 9.40
N GLY A 128 13.12 -5.68 8.83
CA GLY A 128 13.02 -6.97 9.52
C GLY A 128 14.20 -7.28 10.42
N GLY A 129 15.31 -6.57 10.25
CA GLY A 129 16.53 -6.76 11.02
C GLY A 129 17.30 -8.01 10.60
N ILE A 130 18.55 -8.08 11.03
CA ILE A 130 19.39 -9.26 10.79
C ILE A 130 18.94 -10.31 11.82
N LYS A 131 18.13 -11.29 11.40
CA LYS A 131 17.94 -12.49 12.22
C LYS A 131 19.32 -13.11 12.41
N LYS A 132 19.89 -12.98 13.62
CA LYS A 132 21.02 -13.82 14.01
C LYS A 132 20.48 -15.25 14.03
N CYS A 133 20.81 -16.05 13.03
CA CYS A 133 20.71 -17.50 13.20
C CYS A 133 21.55 -17.85 14.42
N CYS A 134 20.91 -18.48 15.40
CA CYS A 134 21.58 -19.10 16.53
C CYS A 134 22.29 -20.38 16.05
#